data_AF-A0AA47JMP1-F1
#
_entry.id   AF-A0AA47JMP1-F1
#
_cell.length_a   1.000
_cell.length_b   1.000
_cell.length_c   1.000
_cell.angle_alpha   90.00
_cell.angle_beta   90.00
_cell.angle_gamma   90.00
#
_symmetry.space_group_name_H-M   'P 1'
#
loop_
_entity.id
_entity.type
_entity.pdbx_description
1 polymer ?
#
loop_
_entity_poly.entity_id
_entity_poly.type
_entity_poly.pdbx_seq_one_letter_code
_entity_poly.pdbx_strand_id
1 'polypeptide(L)'
;MSDTRFKALDAKFCSDENLQNCLDFLNYLYNPLKDTDLVGQCLNIHSQLMKAVEHFYGAPPIFTIGSITFDGNKYFELTEDDIKSSILDCSSTNMANIHAWLTLPSMEILDFTFISTYESQAGDSGFPKVVSQFAESLKPHFHYHPVLTGEESLSKLGLSSSG
;
A
#
# COMPACT_ATOMS: atom_id res chain seq x y z
N MET A 1 5.95 36.68 22.90
CA MET A 1 4.57 36.17 22.79
C MET A 1 4.58 35.07 21.75
N SER A 2 4.47 33.81 22.17
CA SER A 2 4.31 32.70 21.23
C SER A 2 2.87 32.72 20.72
N ASP A 3 2.68 32.82 19.42
CA ASP A 3 1.39 32.72 18.76
C ASP A 3 0.83 31.30 18.94
N THR A 4 -0.09 31.12 19.89
CA THR A 4 -0.69 29.82 20.29
C THR A 4 -1.93 29.44 19.48
N ARG A 5 -2.02 29.86 18.21
CA ARG A 5 -3.19 29.56 17.35
C ARG A 5 -3.15 28.21 16.65
N PHE A 6 -2.04 27.48 16.75
CA PHE A 6 -1.92 26.13 16.20
C PHE A 6 -1.96 25.11 17.34
N LYS A 7 -2.90 24.16 17.26
CA LYS A 7 -2.89 22.94 18.05
C LYS A 7 -2.40 21.82 17.14
N ALA A 8 -1.43 21.05 17.60
CA ALA A 8 -1.10 19.78 16.96
C ALA A 8 -2.32 18.85 17.06
N LEU A 9 -2.70 18.24 15.94
CA LEU A 9 -3.67 17.16 15.93
C LEU A 9 -2.90 15.85 16.04
N ASP A 10 -3.27 15.01 17.01
CA ASP A 10 -2.85 13.62 17.00
C ASP A 10 -3.75 12.89 16.00
N ALA A 11 -3.27 12.79 14.75
CA ALA A 11 -4.04 12.28 13.62
C ALA A 11 -3.70 10.81 13.35
N LYS A 12 -3.72 9.95 14.37
CA LYS A 12 -3.57 8.51 14.17
C LYS A 12 -4.89 7.91 13.68
N PHE A 13 -4.86 7.27 12.52
CA PHE A 13 -6.02 6.60 11.91
C PHE A 13 -5.96 5.07 12.03
N CYS A 14 -4.76 4.46 12.09
CA CYS A 14 -4.65 3.01 12.27
C CYS A 14 -5.13 2.58 13.66
N SER A 15 -6.10 1.68 13.67
CA SER A 15 -6.64 1.01 14.86
C SER A 15 -6.95 -0.45 14.52
N ASP A 16 -7.00 -1.31 15.54
CA ASP A 16 -7.35 -2.72 15.36
C ASP A 16 -8.75 -2.88 14.75
N GLU A 17 -9.69 -2.02 15.13
CA GLU A 17 -11.05 -1.98 14.57
C GLU A 17 -11.05 -1.67 13.08
N ASN A 18 -10.35 -0.62 12.66
CA ASN A 18 -10.30 -0.21 11.25
C ASN A 18 -9.59 -1.26 10.39
N LEU A 19 -8.52 -1.88 10.91
CA LEU A 19 -7.85 -2.99 10.26
C LEU A 19 -8.77 -4.21 10.12
N GLN A 20 -9.46 -4.58 11.19
CA GLN A 20 -10.39 -5.72 11.16
C GLN A 20 -11.51 -5.50 10.13
N ASN A 21 -12.07 -4.29 10.04
CA ASN A 21 -13.09 -3.97 9.03
C ASN A 21 -12.57 -4.15 7.59
N CYS A 22 -11.32 -3.78 7.31
CA CYS A 22 -10.69 -4.06 6.02
C CYS A 22 -10.48 -5.56 5.77
N LEU A 23 -10.06 -6.32 6.78
CA LEU A 23 -9.88 -7.76 6.67
C LEU A 23 -11.21 -8.48 6.44
N ASP A 24 -12.28 -8.06 7.11
CA ASP A 24 -13.63 -8.60 6.91
C ASP A 24 -14.16 -8.29 5.52
N PHE A 25 -13.89 -7.07 5.01
CA PHE A 25 -14.20 -6.70 3.64
C PHE A 25 -13.48 -7.60 2.61
N LEU A 26 -12.17 -7.81 2.76
CA LEU A 26 -11.44 -8.73 1.89
C LEU A 26 -11.94 -10.17 2.02
N ASN A 27 -12.18 -10.65 3.23
CA ASN A 27 -12.75 -11.99 3.45
C ASN A 27 -14.10 -12.18 2.75
N TYR A 28 -14.96 -11.16 2.78
CA TYR A 28 -16.23 -11.19 2.05
C TYR A 28 -16.02 -11.29 0.54
N LEU A 29 -15.02 -10.61 -0.02
CA LEU A 29 -14.75 -10.62 -1.46
C LEU A 29 -14.14 -11.95 -1.95
N TYR A 30 -13.25 -12.57 -1.17
CA TYR A 30 -12.47 -13.74 -1.61
C TYR A 30 -12.97 -15.08 -1.04
N ASN A 31 -13.71 -15.07 0.07
CA ASN A 31 -14.47 -16.17 0.68
C ASN A 31 -13.89 -17.61 0.54
N PRO A 32 -12.98 -18.05 1.44
CA PRO A 32 -12.23 -17.26 2.41
C PRO A 32 -11.01 -16.60 1.77
N LEU A 33 -10.52 -15.50 2.34
CA LEU A 33 -9.24 -14.92 1.92
C LEU A 33 -8.11 -15.91 2.19
N LYS A 34 -7.26 -16.14 1.19
CA LYS A 34 -6.05 -16.97 1.29
C LYS A 34 -4.82 -16.12 1.02
N ASP A 35 -3.67 -16.54 1.52
CA ASP A 35 -2.38 -15.89 1.23
C ASP A 35 -2.13 -15.74 -0.27
N THR A 36 -2.50 -16.76 -1.05
CA THR A 36 -2.35 -16.75 -2.52
C THR A 36 -3.17 -15.67 -3.20
N ASP A 37 -4.22 -15.15 -2.57
CA ASP A 37 -5.03 -14.06 -3.10
C ASP A 37 -4.35 -12.69 -2.90
N LEU A 38 -3.30 -12.62 -2.06
CA LEU A 38 -2.54 -11.40 -1.77
C LEU A 38 -1.19 -11.36 -2.51
N VAL A 39 -0.60 -12.52 -2.76
CA VAL A 39 0.73 -12.65 -3.40
C VAL A 39 0.75 -11.99 -4.78
N GLY A 40 1.58 -10.96 -4.93
CA GLY A 40 1.72 -10.22 -6.20
C GLY A 40 0.46 -9.45 -6.62
N GLN A 41 -0.51 -9.26 -5.71
CA GLN A 41 -1.78 -8.59 -6.00
C GLN A 41 -1.82 -7.15 -5.46
N CYS A 42 -0.67 -6.50 -5.27
CA CYS A 42 -0.56 -5.17 -4.66
C CYS A 42 -1.43 -4.11 -5.35
N LEU A 43 -1.48 -4.08 -6.69
CA LEU A 43 -2.33 -3.15 -7.44
C LEU A 43 -3.83 -3.44 -7.26
N ASN A 44 -4.21 -4.72 -7.38
CA ASN A 44 -5.59 -5.16 -7.33
C ASN A 44 -6.20 -5.01 -5.93
N ILE A 45 -5.50 -5.49 -4.89
CA ILE A 45 -5.96 -5.44 -3.50
C ILE A 45 -6.09 -3.99 -3.03
N HIS A 46 -5.06 -3.16 -3.22
CA HIS A 46 -5.10 -1.79 -2.72
C HIS A 46 -6.07 -0.89 -3.50
N SER A 47 -6.30 -1.14 -4.79
CA SER A 47 -7.31 -0.38 -5.56
C SER A 47 -8.74 -0.70 -5.08
N GLN A 48 -9.03 -1.97 -4.80
CA GLN A 48 -10.31 -2.38 -4.20
C GLN A 48 -10.51 -1.79 -2.79
N LEU A 49 -9.43 -1.67 -2.02
CA LEU A 49 -9.46 -1.14 -0.66
C LEU A 49 -9.61 0.38 -0.57
N MET A 50 -9.37 1.16 -1.62
CA MET A 50 -9.43 2.64 -1.59
C MET A 50 -10.71 3.16 -0.92
N LYS A 51 -11.88 2.71 -1.40
CA LYS A 51 -13.19 3.15 -0.88
C LYS A 51 -13.48 2.56 0.51
N ALA A 52 -13.06 1.33 0.76
CA ALA A 52 -13.25 0.68 2.05
C ALA A 52 -12.45 1.39 3.14
N VAL A 53 -11.19 1.72 2.87
CA VAL A 53 -10.33 2.48 3.78
C VAL A 53 -10.87 3.89 4.00
N GLU A 54 -11.29 4.59 2.94
CA GLU A 54 -11.93 5.91 3.10
C GLU A 54 -13.14 5.85 4.03
N HIS A 55 -13.97 4.81 3.90
CA HIS A 55 -15.13 4.59 4.74
C HIS A 55 -14.77 4.25 6.19
N PHE A 56 -13.89 3.27 6.43
CA PHE A 56 -13.58 2.77 7.77
C PHE A 56 -12.65 3.72 8.55
N TYR A 57 -11.68 4.34 7.88
CA TYR A 57 -10.69 5.22 8.53
C TYR A 57 -11.17 6.67 8.57
N GLY A 58 -12.27 7.00 7.88
CA GLY A 58 -12.83 8.35 7.85
C GLY A 58 -11.95 9.38 7.12
N ALA A 59 -10.99 8.91 6.32
CA ALA A 59 -10.07 9.74 5.58
C ALA A 59 -9.67 9.06 4.26
N PRO A 60 -9.60 9.80 3.15
CA PRO A 60 -9.25 9.23 1.86
C PRO A 60 -7.76 8.80 1.86
N PRO A 61 -7.45 7.52 1.56
CA PRO A 61 -6.08 7.07 1.41
C PRO A 61 -5.47 7.59 0.10
N ILE A 62 -4.14 7.67 0.07
CA ILE A 62 -3.36 7.97 -1.13
C ILE A 62 -2.83 6.65 -1.70
N PHE A 63 -3.21 6.34 -2.94
CA PHE A 63 -2.65 5.20 -3.67
C PHE A 63 -1.19 5.49 -4.00
N THR A 64 -0.28 4.68 -3.46
CA THR A 64 1.16 4.94 -3.51
C THR A 64 1.86 3.82 -4.25
N ILE A 65 2.77 4.17 -5.15
CA ILE A 65 3.66 3.24 -5.86
C ILE A 65 5.09 3.57 -5.46
N GLY A 66 5.89 2.55 -5.20
CA GLY A 66 7.30 2.73 -4.93
C GLY A 66 8.02 1.42 -4.60
N SER A 67 9.17 1.58 -3.94
CA SER A 67 10.02 0.45 -3.52
C SER A 67 10.05 0.31 -2.01
N ILE A 68 10.43 -0.88 -1.54
CA ILE A 68 10.55 -1.19 -0.10
C ILE A 68 11.98 -1.64 0.18
N THR A 69 12.57 -1.13 1.26
CA THR A 69 13.71 -1.80 1.90
C THR A 69 13.21 -2.57 3.10
N PHE A 70 13.42 -3.89 3.10
CA PHE A 70 13.05 -4.78 4.19
C PHE A 70 14.28 -5.57 4.66
N ASP A 71 14.60 -5.46 5.95
CA ASP A 71 15.80 -6.04 6.58
C ASP A 71 17.11 -5.78 5.80
N GLY A 72 17.25 -4.54 5.31
CA GLY A 72 18.43 -4.09 4.57
C GLY A 72 18.46 -4.49 3.10
N ASN A 73 17.50 -5.28 2.61
CA ASN A 73 17.37 -5.67 1.21
C ASN A 73 16.34 -4.80 0.51
N LYS A 74 16.60 -4.43 -0.74
CA LYS A 74 15.66 -3.65 -1.55
C LYS A 74 14.78 -4.55 -2.39
N TYR A 75 13.52 -4.18 -2.50
CA TYR A 75 12.48 -4.89 -3.24
C TYR A 75 11.72 -3.90 -4.12
N PHE A 76 11.29 -4.38 -5.31
CA PHE A 76 10.48 -3.61 -6.26
C PHE A 76 11.14 -2.29 -6.67
N GLU A 77 12.45 -2.32 -6.95
CA GLU A 77 13.17 -1.14 -7.39
C GLU A 77 12.67 -0.69 -8.77
N LEU A 78 12.15 0.54 -8.82
CA LEU A 78 11.74 1.21 -10.04
C LEU A 78 12.88 2.06 -10.55
N THR A 79 13.34 1.81 -11.76
CA THR A 79 14.26 2.71 -12.46
C THR A 79 13.47 3.84 -13.14
N GLU A 80 14.14 4.95 -13.47
CA GLU A 80 13.52 6.00 -14.28
C GLU A 80 13.00 5.48 -15.62
N ASP A 81 13.69 4.50 -16.21
CA ASP A 81 13.30 3.88 -17.47
C ASP A 81 12.05 3.01 -17.27
N ASP A 82 11.89 2.34 -16.13
CA ASP A 82 10.66 1.59 -15.80
C ASP A 82 9.46 2.54 -15.71
N ILE A 83 9.63 3.71 -15.09
CA ILE A 83 8.57 4.72 -14.97
C ILE A 83 8.19 5.29 -16.35
N LYS A 84 9.16 5.47 -17.26
CA LYS A 84 8.92 6.02 -18.59
C LYS A 84 8.37 5.00 -19.59
N SER A 85 8.76 3.73 -19.50
CA SER A 85 8.44 2.70 -20.50
C SER A 85 7.29 1.76 -20.12
N SER A 86 7.15 1.45 -18.83
CA SER A 86 6.29 0.34 -18.36
C SER A 86 4.90 0.81 -17.97
N ILE A 87 4.87 1.99 -17.37
CA ILE A 87 3.68 2.62 -16.85
C ILE A 87 2.84 3.20 -18.00
N LEU A 88 3.47 3.71 -19.05
CA LEU A 88 2.75 4.30 -20.20
C LEU A 88 2.20 3.24 -21.18
N ASP A 89 2.80 2.04 -21.25
CA ASP A 89 2.45 1.04 -22.28
C ASP A 89 1.70 -0.19 -21.75
N CYS A 90 1.37 -0.25 -20.45
CA CYS A 90 0.58 -1.33 -19.85
C CYS A 90 1.02 -2.74 -20.28
N SER A 91 2.31 -2.92 -20.59
CA SER A 91 2.85 -4.20 -21.04
C SER A 91 3.15 -5.07 -19.83
N SER A 92 2.63 -6.29 -19.84
CA SER A 92 2.59 -7.21 -18.70
C SER A 92 3.97 -7.61 -18.14
N THR A 93 5.04 -7.42 -18.91
CA THR A 93 6.40 -7.83 -18.54
C THR A 93 7.08 -6.92 -17.53
N ASN A 94 6.73 -5.62 -17.46
CA ASN A 94 7.40 -4.68 -16.55
C ASN A 94 6.58 -4.32 -15.30
N MET A 95 5.31 -4.73 -15.21
CA MET A 95 4.51 -4.55 -13.99
C MET A 95 4.99 -5.43 -12.82
N ALA A 96 5.84 -6.43 -13.06
CA ALA A 96 6.35 -7.34 -12.04
C ALA A 96 7.27 -6.67 -10.99
N ASN A 97 7.87 -5.52 -11.31
CA ASN A 97 8.77 -4.78 -10.41
C ASN A 97 8.08 -3.62 -9.68
N ILE A 98 6.76 -3.49 -9.81
CA ILE A 98 5.98 -2.44 -9.17
C ILE A 98 5.41 -2.95 -7.86
N HIS A 99 5.57 -2.19 -6.77
CA HIS A 99 4.81 -2.39 -5.55
C HIS A 99 3.94 -1.18 -5.24
N ALA A 100 2.73 -1.47 -4.75
CA ALA A 100 1.79 -0.44 -4.35
C ALA A 100 1.18 -0.73 -3.00
N TRP A 101 0.86 0.34 -2.29
CA TRP A 101 0.23 0.32 -0.98
C TRP A 101 -0.66 1.56 -0.82
N LEU A 102 -1.35 1.65 0.31
CA LEU A 102 -2.11 2.84 0.68
C LEU A 102 -1.38 3.63 1.77
N THR A 103 -1.28 4.93 1.57
CA THR A 103 -0.72 5.86 2.56
C THR A 103 -1.85 6.73 3.09
N LEU A 104 -2.08 6.72 4.41
CA LEU A 104 -3.07 7.60 5.03
C LEU A 104 -2.53 9.03 5.13
N PRO A 105 -3.39 10.06 5.28
CA PRO A 105 -2.94 11.45 5.42
C PRO A 105 -1.99 11.71 6.59
N SER A 106 -1.99 10.83 7.59
CA SER A 106 -1.08 10.80 8.73
C SER A 106 0.30 10.20 8.45
N MET A 107 0.56 9.75 7.21
CA MET A 107 1.74 8.98 6.82
C MET A 107 1.80 7.57 7.41
N GLU A 108 0.66 7.06 7.92
CA GLU A 108 0.52 5.64 8.23
C GLU A 108 0.43 4.82 6.94
N ILE A 109 1.09 3.67 6.94
CA ILE A 109 1.14 2.73 5.83
C ILE A 109 0.10 1.64 6.08
N LEU A 110 -0.66 1.33 5.04
CA LEU A 110 -1.51 0.17 4.93
C LEU A 110 -1.01 -0.68 3.74
N ASP A 111 -0.35 -1.79 4.04
CA ASP A 111 0.16 -2.73 3.04
C ASP A 111 -0.30 -4.15 3.37
N PHE A 112 -1.26 -4.63 2.57
CA PHE A 112 -1.90 -5.92 2.74
C PHE A 112 -1.19 -7.04 1.97
N THR A 113 -0.14 -6.75 1.22
CA THR A 113 0.36 -7.69 0.19
C THR A 113 1.86 -7.96 0.26
N PHE A 114 2.67 -7.04 0.79
CA PHE A 114 4.13 -7.20 0.77
C PHE A 114 4.60 -8.43 1.52
N ILE A 115 4.19 -8.61 2.78
CA ILE A 115 4.68 -9.73 3.60
C ILE A 115 4.30 -11.08 3.00
N SER A 116 3.03 -11.26 2.61
CA SER A 116 2.58 -12.50 1.97
C SER A 116 3.35 -12.78 0.68
N THR A 117 3.65 -11.75 -0.11
CA THR A 117 4.45 -11.89 -1.34
C THR A 117 5.89 -12.30 -1.02
N TYR A 118 6.52 -11.65 -0.04
CA TYR A 118 7.88 -11.95 0.40
C TYR A 118 8.01 -13.38 0.94
N GLU A 119 7.10 -13.79 1.84
CA GLU A 119 7.11 -15.11 2.46
C GLU A 119 6.89 -16.21 1.42
N SER A 120 5.94 -16.02 0.50
CA SER A 120 5.69 -16.93 -0.62
C SER A 120 6.94 -17.12 -1.51
N GLN A 121 7.68 -16.06 -1.81
CA GLN A 121 8.93 -16.13 -2.57
C GLN A 121 10.06 -16.84 -1.81
N ALA A 122 10.05 -16.76 -0.48
CA ALA A 122 10.97 -17.49 0.39
C ALA A 122 10.60 -18.98 0.58
N GLY A 123 9.47 -19.43 0.03
CA GLY A 123 8.94 -20.77 0.21
C GLY A 123 8.28 -20.99 1.57
N ASP A 124 7.97 -19.90 2.29
CA ASP A 124 7.16 -19.91 3.50
C ASP A 124 5.68 -19.68 3.15
N SER A 125 4.78 -20.26 3.92
CA SER A 125 3.34 -20.05 3.78
C SER A 125 2.74 -20.01 5.18
N GLY A 126 2.17 -18.87 5.52
CA GLY A 126 1.71 -18.57 6.87
C GLY A 126 0.26 -18.13 6.90
N PHE A 127 -0.04 -17.27 7.87
CA PHE A 127 -1.25 -16.47 7.86
C PHE A 127 -0.92 -15.12 7.22
N PRO A 128 -1.87 -14.48 6.53
CA PRO A 128 -1.59 -13.23 5.86
C PRO A 128 -1.31 -12.13 6.89
N LYS A 129 -0.23 -11.40 6.67
CA LYS A 129 0.25 -10.33 7.56
C LYS A 129 0.10 -8.98 6.87
N VAL A 130 -0.42 -8.02 7.61
CA VAL A 130 -0.67 -6.65 7.12
C VAL A 130 0.23 -5.68 7.88
N VAL A 131 0.85 -4.75 7.15
CA VAL A 131 1.49 -3.58 7.75
C VAL A 131 0.43 -2.49 7.91
N SER A 132 0.16 -2.05 9.14
CA SER A 132 -0.84 -1.03 9.47
C SER A 132 -0.35 -0.12 10.60
N GLN A 133 0.56 0.81 10.29
CA GLN A 133 1.14 1.74 11.28
C GLN A 133 1.93 2.87 10.62
N PHE A 134 2.40 3.84 11.42
CA PHE A 134 3.33 4.88 10.96
C PHE A 134 4.58 4.28 10.33
N ALA A 135 4.97 4.81 9.16
CA ALA A 135 6.19 4.41 8.46
C ALA A 135 7.44 4.48 9.35
N GLU A 136 7.52 5.52 10.21
CA GLU A 136 8.66 5.72 11.11
C GLU A 136 8.79 4.63 12.17
N SER A 137 7.65 4.14 12.67
CA SER A 137 7.59 3.10 13.70
C SER A 137 8.02 1.73 13.18
N LEU A 138 8.19 1.57 11.87
CA LEU A 138 8.63 0.31 11.26
C LEU A 138 10.16 0.23 11.09
N LYS A 139 10.89 1.32 11.33
CA LYS A 139 12.36 1.34 11.26
C LYS A 139 12.97 0.54 12.43
N PRO A 140 14.15 -0.07 12.24
CA PRO A 140 14.99 -0.05 11.04
C PRO A 140 14.64 -1.13 10.00
N HIS A 141 13.64 -1.97 10.29
CA HIS A 141 13.36 -3.16 9.49
C HIS A 141 12.69 -2.83 8.16
N PHE A 142 11.85 -1.81 8.15
CA PHE A 142 11.08 -1.40 6.98
C PHE A 142 11.34 0.05 6.64
N HIS A 143 11.57 0.29 5.35
CA HIS A 143 11.59 1.61 4.76
C HIS A 143 10.75 1.60 3.49
N TYR A 144 9.66 2.38 3.49
CA TYR A 144 8.86 2.62 2.31
C TYR A 144 9.42 3.83 1.56
N HIS A 145 9.65 3.68 0.25
CA HIS A 145 10.20 4.72 -0.61
C HIS A 145 9.18 5.06 -1.70
N PRO A 146 8.24 6.00 -1.44
CA PRO A 146 7.27 6.44 -2.43
C PRO A 146 7.97 7.02 -3.67
N VAL A 147 7.46 6.67 -4.85
CA VAL A 147 7.92 7.19 -6.15
C VAL A 147 6.80 7.95 -6.84
N LEU A 148 5.58 7.39 -6.84
CA LEU A 148 4.37 8.03 -7.36
C LEU A 148 3.28 7.99 -6.31
N THR A 149 2.46 9.04 -6.24
CA THR A 149 1.38 9.14 -5.26
C THR A 149 0.10 9.71 -5.86
N GLY A 150 -1.05 9.21 -5.40
CA GLY A 150 -2.37 9.79 -5.66
C GLY A 150 -2.82 9.64 -7.11
N GLU A 151 -3.36 10.72 -7.68
CA GLU A 151 -3.84 10.74 -9.07
C GLU A 151 -2.75 10.40 -10.08
N GLU A 152 -1.49 10.78 -9.79
CA GLU A 152 -0.36 10.42 -10.64
C GLU A 152 -0.20 8.91 -10.70
N SER A 153 -0.27 8.19 -9.57
CA SER A 153 -0.21 6.72 -9.54
C SER A 153 -1.36 6.07 -10.32
N LEU A 154 -2.58 6.55 -10.12
CA LEU A 154 -3.78 5.97 -10.72
C LEU A 154 -3.84 6.20 -12.24
N SER A 155 -3.50 7.41 -12.68
CA SER A 155 -3.45 7.76 -14.11
C SER A 155 -2.40 6.96 -14.85
N LYS A 156 -1.23 6.81 -14.23
CA LYS A 156 -0.13 6.00 -14.73
C LYS A 156 -0.49 4.52 -14.86
N LEU A 157 -1.32 3.98 -13.97
CA LEU A 157 -1.79 2.59 -14.07
C LEU A 157 -3.00 2.39 -14.99
N GLY A 158 -3.49 3.43 -15.66
CA GLY A 158 -4.74 3.36 -16.44
C GLY A 158 -5.98 3.11 -15.58
N LEU A 159 -5.89 3.35 -14.26
CA LEU A 159 -6.96 3.13 -13.28
C LEU A 159 -7.77 4.40 -13.01
N SER A 160 -7.37 5.55 -13.55
CA SER A 160 -8.16 6.78 -13.48
C SER A 160 -9.32 6.72 -14.47
N SER A 161 -10.55 6.58 -13.97
CA SER A 161 -11.74 6.91 -14.76
C SER A 161 -11.81 8.43 -14.91
N SER A 162 -11.74 8.94 -16.14
CA SER A 162 -12.23 10.28 -16.46
C SER A 162 -13.71 10.35 -16.10
N GLY A 163 -14.01 11.02 -14.99
CA GLY A 163 -15.37 11.41 -14.62
C GLY A 163 -15.90 12.52 -15.51
#